data_AF-A0A942KWS2-F1
#
_entry.id   AF-A0A942KWS2-F1
#
_cell.length_a   1.000
_cell.length_b   1.000
_cell.length_c   1.000
_cell.angle_alpha   90.00
_cell.angle_beta   90.00
_cell.angle_gamma   90.00
#
_symmetry.space_group_name_H-M   'P 1'
#
loop_
_entity.id
_entity.type
_entity.pdbx_description
1 polymer ?
#
loop_
_entity_poly.entity_id
_entity_poly.type
_entity_poly.pdbx_seq_one_letter_code
_entity_poly.pdbx_strand_id
1 'polypeptide(L)'
;MEYRIIKSPSKGAMEMLLRRKGSLPTTPVSNYDAVGLIQGRLIDMVFAADIAEKAAGVTVEDIKGSCPQNLIMIAVFGDTASVEAAIKEIQYKLKQEKR
;
A
#
# COMPACT_ATOMS: atom_id res chain seq x y z
N MET A 1 9.78 3.87 -8.50
CA MET A 1 8.56 3.53 -7.74
C MET A 1 7.40 4.25 -8.36
N GLU A 2 6.30 3.54 -8.50
CA GLU A 2 5.04 4.09 -8.97
C GLU A 2 4.05 4.14 -7.80
N TYR A 3 3.21 5.16 -7.79
CA TYR A 3 2.21 5.41 -6.76
C TYR A 3 0.86 5.67 -7.41
N ARG A 4 -0.22 5.13 -6.85
CA ARG A 4 -1.61 5.47 -7.21
C ARG A 4 -2.44 5.55 -5.94
N ILE A 5 -3.34 6.52 -5.86
CA ILE A 5 -4.33 6.60 -4.78
C ILE A 5 -5.70 6.40 -5.41
N ILE A 6 -6.46 5.45 -4.87
CA ILE A 6 -7.85 5.19 -5.25
C ILE A 6 -8.71 5.68 -4.09
N LYS A 7 -9.46 6.77 -4.31
CA LYS A 7 -10.48 7.27 -3.38
C LYS A 7 -11.78 6.55 -3.66
N SER A 8 -12.49 6.15 -2.61
CA SER A 8 -13.75 5.40 -2.67
C SER A 8 -13.65 4.22 -3.65
N PRO A 9 -12.72 3.27 -3.41
CA PRO A 9 -12.47 2.17 -4.33
C PRO A 9 -13.76 1.36 -4.58
N SER A 10 -13.98 0.99 -5.85
CA SER A 10 -15.12 0.15 -6.19
C SER A 10 -15.01 -1.21 -5.50
N LYS A 11 -16.16 -1.86 -5.26
CA LYS A 11 -16.20 -3.22 -4.69
C LYS A 11 -15.31 -4.19 -5.46
N GLY A 12 -15.36 -4.15 -6.80
CA GLY A 12 -14.53 -5.01 -7.65
C GLY A 12 -13.03 -4.78 -7.47
N ALA A 13 -12.59 -3.52 -7.35
CA ALA A 13 -11.18 -3.19 -7.10
C ALA A 13 -10.73 -3.67 -5.71
N MET A 14 -11.56 -3.48 -4.68
CA MET A 14 -11.28 -4.00 -3.34
C MET A 14 -11.14 -5.51 -3.32
N GLU A 15 -12.11 -6.24 -3.89
CA GLU A 15 -12.04 -7.69 -3.96
C GLU A 15 -10.81 -8.19 -4.75
N MET A 16 -10.41 -7.48 -5.81
CA MET A 16 -9.20 -7.79 -6.56
C MET A 16 -7.93 -7.69 -5.70
N LEU A 17 -7.85 -6.71 -4.81
CA LEU A 17 -6.71 -6.54 -3.89
C LEU A 17 -6.75 -7.59 -2.79
N LEU A 18 -7.92 -7.79 -2.18
CA LEU A 18 -8.11 -8.72 -1.06
C LEU A 18 -7.84 -10.18 -1.43
N ARG A 19 -8.15 -10.60 -2.67
CA ARG A 19 -7.81 -11.93 -3.19
C ARG A 19 -6.30 -12.14 -3.35
N ARG A 20 -5.51 -11.06 -3.38
CA ARG A 20 -4.07 -11.08 -3.60
C ARG A 20 -3.26 -10.69 -2.37
N LYS A 21 -3.91 -10.32 -1.27
CA LYS A 21 -3.22 -9.90 -0.05
C LYS A 21 -2.40 -11.04 0.53
N GLY A 22 -1.23 -10.71 1.08
CA GLY A 22 -0.31 -11.68 1.66
C GLY A 22 -0.81 -12.27 2.99
N SER A 23 -1.60 -11.50 3.75
CA SER A 23 -2.13 -11.90 5.06
C SER A 23 -3.27 -12.92 4.99
N LEU A 24 -3.46 -13.68 6.06
CA LEU A 24 -4.49 -14.71 6.17
C LEU A 24 -5.91 -14.13 5.99
N PRO A 25 -6.89 -14.90 5.46
CA PRO A 25 -8.24 -14.41 5.12
C PRO A 25 -9.05 -13.82 6.29
N THR A 26 -8.57 -13.92 7.53
CA THR A 26 -9.29 -13.61 8.76
C THR A 26 -9.36 -12.13 9.10
N THR A 27 -8.66 -11.25 8.38
CA THR A 27 -8.81 -9.80 8.57
C THR A 27 -10.09 -9.35 7.86
N PRO A 28 -11.15 -8.93 8.60
CA PRO A 28 -12.35 -8.43 7.96
C PRO A 28 -12.00 -7.23 7.09
N VAL A 29 -12.68 -7.14 5.94
CA VAL A 29 -12.58 -5.99 5.05
C VAL A 29 -13.23 -4.83 5.79
N SER A 30 -12.44 -4.04 6.51
CA SER A 30 -12.86 -2.75 7.03
C SER A 30 -13.39 -1.92 5.85
N ASN A 31 -14.43 -1.12 6.06
CA ASN A 31 -14.83 -0.11 5.09
C ASN A 31 -13.71 0.94 5.01
N TYR A 32 -12.74 0.71 4.12
CA TYR A 32 -11.69 1.67 3.84
C TYR A 32 -12.18 2.69 2.83
N ASP A 33 -11.97 3.98 3.11
CA ASP A 33 -12.36 5.06 2.19
C ASP A 33 -11.36 5.23 1.05
N ALA A 34 -10.11 4.81 1.23
CA ALA A 34 -9.07 4.92 0.22
C ALA A 34 -8.06 3.77 0.26
N VAL A 35 -7.38 3.59 -0.87
CA VAL A 35 -6.23 2.67 -1.01
C VAL A 35 -5.08 3.36 -1.72
N GLY A 36 -3.90 3.34 -1.11
CA GLY A 36 -2.64 3.71 -1.72
C GLY A 36 -1.95 2.46 -2.29
N LEU A 37 -1.68 2.44 -3.59
CA LEU A 37 -0.93 1.38 -4.25
C LEU A 37 0.48 1.87 -4.55
N ILE A 38 1.46 1.05 -4.18
CA ILE A 38 2.87 1.38 -4.31
C ILE A 38 3.58 0.19 -4.94
N GLN A 39 4.30 0.42 -6.04
CA GLN A 39 5.04 -0.63 -6.74
C GLN A 39 6.50 -0.24 -6.96
N GLY A 40 7.41 -1.18 -6.73
CA GLY A 40 8.85 -0.97 -6.90
C GLY A 40 9.69 -2.20 -6.56
N ARG A 41 10.97 -1.98 -6.25
CA ARG A 41 11.90 -3.06 -5.88
C ARG A 41 11.56 -3.57 -4.48
N LEU A 42 11.80 -4.86 -4.21
CA LEU A 42 11.57 -5.48 -2.90
C LEU A 42 12.09 -4.63 -1.71
N ILE A 43 13.35 -4.17 -1.77
CA ILE A 43 13.93 -3.33 -0.71
C ILE A 43 13.19 -2.01 -0.49
N ASP A 44 12.78 -1.34 -1.58
CA ASP A 44 12.06 -0.07 -1.51
C ASP A 44 10.66 -0.27 -0.92
N MET A 45 10.04 -1.43 -1.19
CA MET A 45 8.69 -1.76 -0.73
C MET A 45 8.67 -2.13 0.75
N VAL A 46 9.66 -2.88 1.24
CA VAL A 46 9.80 -3.14 2.69
C VAL A 46 10.03 -1.83 3.45
N PHE A 47 10.87 -0.94 2.92
CA PHE A 47 11.09 0.38 3.51
C PHE A 47 9.82 1.25 3.49
N ALA A 48 9.09 1.27 2.37
CA ALA A 48 7.82 2.00 2.26
C ALA A 48 6.75 1.43 3.21
N ALA A 49 6.70 0.11 3.39
CA ALA A 49 5.77 -0.54 4.31
C ALA A 49 6.03 -0.13 5.77
N ASP A 50 7.29 -0.12 6.21
CA ASP A 50 7.66 0.34 7.56
C ASP A 50 7.29 1.81 7.80
N ILE A 51 7.46 2.68 6.80
CA ILE A 51 7.04 4.09 6.90
C ILE A 51 5.51 4.19 7.02
N ALA A 52 4.77 3.45 6.20
CA ALA A 52 3.32 3.49 6.19
C ALA A 52 2.69 2.88 7.45
N GLU A 53 3.19 1.75 7.95
CA GLU A 53 2.71 1.11 9.20
C GLU A 53 2.88 2.01 10.43
N LYS A 54 3.87 2.92 10.43
CA LYS A 54 4.04 3.91 11.50
C LYS A 54 3.02 5.06 11.45
N ALA A 55 2.31 5.23 10.33
CA ALA A 55 1.24 6.20 10.22
C ALA A 55 -0.02 5.68 10.94
N ALA A 56 -0.64 6.51 11.78
CA ALA A 56 -1.88 6.15 12.42
C ALA A 56 -3.02 6.02 11.38
N GLY A 57 -3.89 5.03 11.56
CA GLY A 57 -5.12 4.89 10.77
C GLY A 57 -4.95 4.21 9.41
N VAL A 58 -3.80 3.59 9.14
CA VAL A 58 -3.62 2.77 7.94
C VAL A 58 -3.28 1.31 8.26
N THR A 59 -3.51 0.44 7.28
CA THR A 59 -3.11 -0.97 7.30
C THR A 59 -2.36 -1.27 6.02
N VAL A 60 -1.16 -1.86 6.12
CA VAL A 60 -0.34 -2.18 4.94
C VAL A 60 -0.41 -3.68 4.63
N GLU A 61 -0.64 -4.00 3.38
CA GLU A 61 -0.72 -5.37 2.89
C GLU A 61 0.20 -5.56 1.68
N ASP A 62 0.94 -6.67 1.70
CA ASP A 62 1.65 -7.13 0.50
C ASP A 62 0.65 -7.64 -0.53
N ILE A 63 0.77 -7.21 -1.79
CA ILE A 63 -0.09 -7.62 -2.88
C ILE A 63 0.67 -8.57 -3.80
N LYS A 64 0.36 -9.86 -3.64
CA LYS A 64 0.96 -10.94 -4.42
C LYS A 64 0.44 -10.89 -5.86
N GLY A 65 1.29 -10.43 -6.76
CA GLY A 65 1.12 -10.58 -8.21
C GLY A 65 1.86 -11.81 -8.74
N SER A 66 1.66 -12.13 -10.02
CA SER A 66 2.53 -13.04 -10.77
C SER A 66 3.83 -12.37 -11.24
N CYS A 67 4.24 -11.29 -10.57
CA CYS A 67 5.27 -10.35 -11.03
C CYS A 67 6.67 -11.00 -10.95
N PRO A 68 7.58 -10.72 -11.89
CA PRO A 68 8.95 -11.24 -11.86
C PRO A 68 9.69 -10.88 -10.57
N GLN A 69 10.67 -11.71 -10.21
CA GLN A 69 11.32 -11.85 -8.90
C GLN A 69 11.77 -10.58 -8.15
N ASN A 70 11.77 -9.40 -8.76
CA ASN A 70 12.27 -8.15 -8.16
C ASN A 70 11.24 -7.02 -8.05
N LEU A 71 10.05 -7.13 -8.63
CA LEU A 71 8.99 -6.09 -8.55
C LEU A 71 7.88 -6.58 -7.64
N ILE A 72 7.67 -5.89 -6.52
CA ILE A 72 6.56 -6.18 -5.59
C ILE A 72 5.68 -4.94 -5.41
N MET A 73 4.45 -5.15 -4.97
CA MET A 73 3.46 -4.11 -4.74
C MET A 73 2.92 -4.21 -3.32
N ILE A 74 2.78 -3.09 -2.64
CA ILE A 74 2.05 -2.99 -1.37
C ILE A 74 0.80 -2.14 -1.55
N ALA A 75 -0.23 -2.44 -0.76
CA ALA A 75 -1.45 -1.66 -0.63
C ALA A 75 -1.56 -1.09 0.78
N VAL A 76 -1.84 0.21 0.88
CA VAL A 76 -2.06 0.95 2.13
C VAL A 76 -3.54 1.29 2.19
N PHE A 77 -4.26 0.64 3.09
CA PHE A 77 -5.69 0.80 3.30
C PHE A 77 -5.95 1.78 4.46
N GLY A 78 -6.94 2.66 4.36
CA GLY A 78 -7.29 3.58 5.43
C GLY A 78 -8.37 4.58 5.03
N ASP A 79 -8.57 5.61 5.85
CA ASP A 79 -9.31 6.80 5.41
C ASP A 79 -8.50 7.60 4.37
N THR A 80 -9.16 8.48 3.63
CA THR A 80 -8.51 9.24 2.54
C THR A 80 -7.33 10.09 3.03
N ALA A 81 -7.46 10.75 4.19
CA ALA A 81 -6.44 11.65 4.70
C ALA A 81 -5.21 10.86 5.20
N SER A 82 -5.44 9.76 5.91
CA SER A 82 -4.40 8.88 6.43
C SER A 82 -3.60 8.25 5.30
N VAL A 83 -4.27 7.78 4.24
CA VAL A 83 -3.60 7.21 3.05
C VAL A 83 -2.77 8.27 2.31
N GLU A 84 -3.31 9.47 2.08
CA GLU A 84 -2.58 10.55 1.42
C GLU A 84 -1.34 10.97 2.23
N ALA A 85 -1.47 11.08 3.54
CA ALA A 85 -0.37 11.41 4.44
C ALA A 85 0.73 10.34 4.40
N ALA A 86 0.36 9.05 4.49
CA ALA A 86 1.31 7.95 4.42
C ALA A 86 2.08 7.94 3.08
N ILE A 87 1.39 8.09 1.94
CA ILE A 87 2.03 8.13 0.63
C ILE A 87 2.98 9.33 0.50
N LYS A 88 2.59 10.50 1.01
CA LYS A 88 3.43 11.71 0.98
C LYS A 88 4.70 11.52 1.82
N GLU A 89 4.59 10.89 2.98
CA GLU A 89 5.74 10.60 3.86
C GLU A 89 6.72 9.60 3.21
N ILE A 90 6.20 8.54 2.58
CA ILE A 90 6.99 7.59 1.79
C ILE A 90 7.78 8.33 0.70
N GLN A 91 7.12 9.19 -0.06
CA GLN A 91 7.76 9.98 -1.12
C GLN A 91 8.83 10.93 -0.59
N TYR A 92 8.61 11.53 0.59
CA TYR A 92 9.57 12.41 1.22
C TYR A 92 10.83 11.66 1.65
N LYS A 93 10.70 10.58 2.42
CA LYS A 93 11.83 9.80 2.93
C LYS A 93 12.66 9.16 1.82
N LEU A 94 12.02 8.61 0.78
CA LEU A 94 12.73 8.02 -0.36
C LEU A 94 13.49 9.03 -1.23
N LYS A 95 13.11 10.31 -1.21
CA LYS A 95 13.88 11.36 -1.88
C LYS A 95 15.12 11.75 -1.08
N GLN A 96 15.08 11.67 0.25
CA GLN A 96 16.23 11.98 1.11
C GLN A 96 17.31 10.90 1.01
N GLU A 97 16.93 9.61 0.96
CA GLU A 97 17.86 8.47 0.83
C GLU A 97 18.58 8.38 -0.53
N LYS A 98 18.12 9.12 -1.55
CA LYS A 98 18.74 9.15 -2.88
C LYS A 98 19.71 10.32 -3.08
N ARG A 99 19.88 11.18 -2.08
CA ARG A 99 20.86 12.26 -2.06
C ARG A 99 22.15 11.79 -1.43
#